data_AF-A0A8X6MNJ7-F1
#
_entry.id   AF-A0A8X6MNJ7-F1
#
_cell.length_a   1.000
_cell.length_b   1.000
_cell.length_c   1.000
_cell.angle_alpha   90.00
_cell.angle_beta   90.00
_cell.angle_gamma   90.00
#
_symmetry.space_group_name_H-M   'P 1'
#
loop_
_entity.id
_entity.type
_entity.pdbx_description
1 polymer ?
#
loop_
_entity_poly.entity_id
_entity_poly.type
_entity_poly.pdbx_seq_one_letter_code
_entity_poly.pdbx_strand_id
1 'polypeptide(L)'
;MYKQTYPTVTKHITNNIYMDDFVMETSTDTEATILYRWTTNSKILQEMWKQENVPFKNITQVLGVKLDTDRDVFQIDVQEKIVRASKEPVTKCLLLKLISKSYHPLGLFVPVTVTVKILFQDTYVT
;
A
#
# COMPACT_ATOMS: atom_id res chain seq x y z
N MET A 1 -22.91 18.70 2.76
CA MET A 1 -23.88 17.92 1.95
C MET A 1 -23.50 16.43 1.92
N TYR A 2 -22.40 15.99 1.30
CA TYR A 2 -22.05 14.55 1.23
C TYR A 2 -21.78 13.83 2.56
N LYS A 3 -21.19 14.51 3.56
CA LYS A 3 -21.01 13.96 4.93
C LYS A 3 -22.32 13.56 5.62
N GLN A 4 -23.43 14.23 5.28
CA GLN A 4 -24.75 13.94 5.86
C GLN A 4 -25.47 12.82 5.10
N THR A 5 -25.21 12.67 3.80
CA THR A 5 -25.86 11.65 2.95
C THR A 5 -25.17 10.29 3.06
N TYR A 6 -23.83 10.25 3.13
CA TYR A 6 -23.05 9.02 3.19
C TYR A 6 -21.94 9.13 4.26
N PRO A 7 -22.30 9.11 5.56
CA PRO A 7 -21.34 9.35 6.64
C PRO A 7 -20.22 8.30 6.68
N THR A 8 -20.55 7.03 6.45
CA THR A 8 -19.59 5.91 6.50
C THR A 8 -18.56 5.98 5.38
N VAL A 9 -19.00 6.12 4.13
CA VAL A 9 -18.10 6.23 2.97
C VAL A 9 -17.23 7.49 3.07
N THR A 10 -17.81 8.60 3.52
CA THR A 10 -17.06 9.85 3.66
C THR A 10 -15.97 9.76 4.73
N LYS A 11 -16.23 9.05 5.84
CA LYS A 11 -15.24 8.80 6.89
C LYS A 11 -14.05 8.01 6.34
N HIS A 12 -14.33 6.92 5.63
CA HIS A 12 -13.29 6.08 5.04
C HIS A 12 -12.48 6.85 3.98
N ILE A 13 -13.13 7.56 3.06
CA ILE A 13 -12.45 8.43 2.08
C ILE A 13 -11.55 9.49 2.75
N THR A 14 -11.99 10.08 3.86
CA THR A 14 -11.20 11.14 4.51
C THR A 14 -9.94 10.58 5.18
N ASN A 15 -9.99 9.37 5.73
CA ASN A 15 -8.92 8.82 6.56
C ASN A 15 -7.96 7.91 5.81
N ASN A 16 -8.40 7.34 4.68
CA ASN A 16 -7.71 6.25 3.99
C ASN A 16 -7.16 6.67 2.61
N ILE A 17 -7.11 7.98 2.33
CA ILE A 17 -6.52 8.54 1.11
C ILE A 17 -5.11 9.04 1.39
N TYR A 18 -4.18 8.65 0.52
CA TYR A 18 -2.86 9.23 0.40
C TYR A 18 -2.65 9.71 -1.04
N MET A 19 -2.64 11.04 -1.24
CA MET A 19 -2.56 11.65 -2.57
C MET A 19 -3.64 11.11 -3.51
N ASP A 20 -3.26 10.33 -4.53
CA ASP A 20 -4.13 9.67 -5.51
C ASP A 20 -4.50 8.23 -5.14
N ASP A 21 -3.88 7.66 -4.11
CA ASP A 21 -4.13 6.30 -3.65
C ASP A 21 -5.17 6.27 -2.53
N PHE A 22 -6.10 5.32 -2.60
CA PHE A 22 -6.99 4.96 -1.49
C PHE A 22 -6.65 3.55 -1.00
N VAL A 23 -6.43 3.40 0.31
CA VAL A 23 -6.12 2.12 0.94
C VAL A 23 -6.89 1.98 2.24
N MET A 24 -7.83 1.05 2.29
CA MET A 24 -8.63 0.78 3.49
C MET A 24 -8.35 -0.62 3.99
N GLU A 25 -8.13 -0.68 5.29
CA GLU A 25 -8.20 -1.91 6.06
C GLU A 25 -9.59 -1.99 6.71
N THR A 26 -10.16 -3.18 6.72
CA THR A 26 -11.35 -3.48 7.52
C THR A 26 -11.24 -4.89 8.07
N SER A 27 -11.79 -5.08 9.27
CA SER A 27 -11.86 -6.36 9.96
C SER A 27 -12.98 -7.26 9.44
N THR A 28 -13.88 -6.77 8.56
CA THR A 28 -15.03 -7.53 8.08
C THR A 28 -15.24 -7.41 6.57
N ASP A 29 -15.46 -8.53 5.90
CA ASP A 29 -15.74 -8.56 4.46
C ASP A 29 -17.01 -7.77 4.10
N THR A 30 -18.01 -7.79 4.98
CA THR A 30 -19.25 -7.02 4.80
C THR A 30 -19.00 -5.53 4.70
N GLU A 31 -18.08 -4.99 5.49
CA GLU A 31 -17.72 -3.57 5.39
C GLU A 31 -16.87 -3.30 4.16
N ALA A 32 -16.04 -4.24 3.72
CA ALA A 32 -15.25 -4.11 2.48
C ALA A 32 -16.13 -4.10 1.21
N THR A 33 -17.29 -4.77 1.21
CA THR A 33 -18.21 -4.78 0.06
C THR A 33 -18.70 -3.39 -0.37
N ILE A 34 -18.68 -2.39 0.53
CA ILE A 34 -19.06 -1.01 0.20
C ILE A 34 -18.12 -0.40 -0.86
N LEU A 35 -16.97 -1.02 -1.11
CA LEU A 35 -15.91 -0.55 -2.01
C LEU A 35 -15.74 -1.47 -3.24
N TYR A 36 -16.87 -1.81 -3.86
CA TYR A 36 -17.05 -2.71 -5.00
C TYR A 36 -16.15 -2.47 -6.24
N ARG A 37 -15.35 -1.39 -6.27
CA ARG A 37 -14.49 -1.00 -7.40
C ARG A 37 -12.99 -1.21 -7.17
N TRP A 38 -12.58 -1.71 -6.01
CA TRP A 38 -11.16 -1.76 -5.62
C TRP A 38 -10.64 -3.18 -5.45
N THR A 39 -9.32 -3.33 -5.40
CA THR A 39 -8.68 -4.65 -5.29
C THR A 39 -8.68 -5.12 -3.83
N THR A 40 -8.86 -6.41 -3.58
CA THR A 40 -8.92 -7.00 -2.23
C THR A 40 -8.02 -8.22 -2.10
N ASN A 41 -7.46 -8.42 -0.90
CA ASN A 41 -6.76 -9.64 -0.49
C ASN A 41 -7.71 -10.68 0.15
N SER A 42 -8.99 -10.34 0.37
CA SER A 42 -9.98 -11.28 0.91
C SER A 42 -10.44 -12.28 -0.14
N LYS A 43 -10.28 -13.58 0.16
CA LYS A 43 -10.69 -14.67 -0.73
C LYS A 43 -12.20 -14.73 -0.92
N ILE A 44 -12.96 -14.43 0.13
CA ILE A 44 -14.43 -14.44 0.11
C ILE A 44 -14.94 -13.41 -0.89
N LEU A 45 -14.38 -12.19 -0.83
CA LEU A 45 -14.74 -11.11 -1.75
C LEU A 45 -14.28 -11.41 -3.18
N GLN A 46 -13.08 -11.98 -3.35
CA GLN A 46 -12.62 -12.42 -4.68
C GLN A 46 -13.55 -13.48 -5.29
N GLU A 47 -14.06 -14.42 -4.49
CA GLU A 47 -15.03 -15.43 -4.96
C GLU A 47 -16.39 -14.79 -5.32
N MET A 48 -16.90 -13.88 -4.50
CA MET A 48 -18.11 -13.12 -4.81
C MET A 48 -17.95 -12.32 -6.12
N TRP A 49 -16.82 -11.65 -6.30
CA TRP A 49 -16.53 -10.87 -7.51
C TRP A 49 -16.33 -11.74 -8.75
N LYS A 50 -15.80 -12.96 -8.62
CA LYS A 50 -15.80 -13.94 -9.72
C LYS A 50 -17.22 -14.31 -10.15
N GLN A 51 -18.14 -14.49 -9.19
CA GLN A 51 -19.54 -14.80 -9.48
C GLN A 51 -20.26 -13.63 -10.17
N GLU A 52 -19.95 -12.40 -9.75
CA GLU A 52 -20.52 -11.17 -10.32
C GLU A 52 -19.74 -10.65 -11.55
N ASN A 53 -18.75 -11.41 -12.02
CA ASN A 53 -17.91 -11.13 -13.19
C ASN A 53 -17.19 -9.76 -13.14
N VAL A 54 -16.80 -9.34 -11.93
CA VAL A 54 -16.09 -8.09 -11.67
C VAL A 54 -14.60 -8.32 -11.87
N PRO A 55 -13.91 -7.54 -12.73
CA PRO A 55 -12.48 -7.70 -12.94
C PRO A 55 -11.69 -7.22 -11.71
N PHE A 56 -10.87 -8.09 -11.14
CA PHE A 56 -9.87 -7.73 -10.12
C PHE A 56 -8.47 -8.19 -10.55
N LYS A 57 -7.43 -7.52 -10.05
CA LYS A 57 -6.03 -7.80 -10.39
C LYS A 57 -5.31 -8.43 -9.19
N ASN A 58 -4.52 -9.47 -9.41
CA ASN A 58 -3.77 -10.12 -8.32
C ASN A 58 -2.51 -9.34 -7.90
N ILE A 59 -1.99 -8.49 -8.80
CA ILE A 59 -0.89 -7.59 -8.50
C ILE A 59 -1.39 -6.17 -8.73
N THR A 60 -1.38 -5.37 -7.68
CA THR A 60 -1.73 -3.96 -7.72
C THR A 60 -0.57 -3.09 -7.27
N GLN A 61 -0.58 -1.81 -7.61
CA GLN A 61 0.39 -0.84 -7.12
C GLN A 61 -0.32 0.05 -6.10
N VAL A 62 0.24 0.12 -4.89
CA VAL A 62 -0.28 0.87 -3.76
C VAL A 62 0.88 1.61 -3.10
N LEU A 63 0.75 2.92 -2.88
CA LEU A 63 1.76 3.77 -2.26
C LEU A 63 3.12 3.70 -2.98
N GLY A 64 3.10 3.49 -4.30
CA GLY A 64 4.30 3.34 -5.12
C GLY A 64 5.03 1.98 -5.01
N VAL A 65 4.45 0.99 -4.29
CA VAL A 65 4.99 -0.37 -4.13
C VAL A 65 4.00 -1.37 -4.74
N LYS A 66 4.50 -2.50 -5.26
CA LYS A 66 3.65 -3.57 -5.76
C LYS A 66 3.14 -4.40 -4.59
N LEU A 67 1.85 -4.64 -4.53
CA LEU A 67 1.19 -5.55 -3.58
C LEU A 67 0.68 -6.76 -4.35
N ASP A 68 1.10 -7.94 -3.93
CA ASP A 68 0.53 -9.22 -4.32
C ASP A 68 -0.63 -9.53 -3.38
N THR A 69 -1.86 -9.43 -3.88
CA THR A 69 -3.07 -9.58 -3.06
C THR A 69 -3.39 -11.03 -2.74
N ASP A 70 -2.81 -11.99 -3.46
CA ASP A 70 -3.03 -13.42 -3.19
C ASP A 70 -2.17 -13.89 -2.01
N ARG A 71 -0.95 -13.36 -1.94
CA ARG A 71 0.03 -13.70 -0.90
C ARG A 71 0.08 -12.69 0.24
N ASP A 72 -0.57 -11.55 0.08
CA ASP A 72 -0.53 -10.41 1.01
C ASP A 72 0.91 -9.92 1.27
N VAL A 73 1.71 -9.81 0.21
CA VAL A 73 3.11 -9.40 0.30
C VAL A 73 3.44 -8.22 -0.61
N PHE A 74 4.25 -7.29 -0.09
CA PHE A 74 4.85 -6.24 -0.90
C PHE A 74 6.03 -6.79 -1.72
N GLN A 75 6.00 -6.57 -3.02
CA GLN A 75 7.08 -6.92 -3.93
C GLN A 75 7.98 -5.71 -4.18
N ILE A 76 9.21 -5.77 -3.66
CA ILE A 76 10.23 -4.73 -3.78
C ILE A 76 11.36 -5.25 -4.66
N ASP A 77 11.34 -4.91 -5.94
CA ASP A 77 12.41 -5.31 -6.87
C ASP A 77 13.43 -4.19 -7.05
N VAL A 78 14.43 -4.18 -6.17
CA VAL A 78 15.57 -3.23 -6.22
C VAL A 78 16.70 -3.79 -7.09
N GLN A 79 16.99 -5.09 -6.97
CA GLN A 79 18.11 -5.76 -7.66
C GLN A 79 17.94 -5.72 -9.18
N GLU A 80 16.77 -6.08 -9.71
CA GLU A 80 16.53 -6.05 -11.16
C GLU A 80 16.69 -4.64 -11.73
N LYS A 81 16.23 -3.63 -10.97
CA LYS A 81 16.31 -2.22 -11.38
C LYS A 81 17.74 -1.69 -11.37
N ILE A 82 18.58 -2.12 -10.42
CA ILE A 82 20.02 -1.79 -10.40
C ILE A 82 20.71 -2.38 -11.62
N VAL A 83 20.45 -3.66 -11.93
CA VAL A 83 21.06 -4.35 -13.08
C VAL A 83 20.66 -3.69 -14.40
N ARG A 84 19.40 -3.27 -14.55
CA ARG A 84 18.95 -2.50 -15.73
C ARG A 84 19.60 -1.12 -15.80
N ALA A 85 19.65 -0.40 -14.69
CA ALA A 85 20.27 0.92 -14.60
C ALA A 85 21.78 0.90 -14.92
N SER A 86 22.48 -0.20 -14.62
CA SER A 86 23.89 -0.38 -14.97
C SER A 86 24.16 -0.51 -16.47
N LYS A 87 23.14 -0.77 -17.29
CA LYS A 87 23.26 -0.87 -18.75
C LYS A 87 23.07 0.48 -19.46
N GLU A 88 22.55 1.48 -18.75
CA GLU A 88 22.34 2.83 -19.24
C GLU A 88 23.53 3.73 -18.85
N PRO A 89 23.81 4.80 -19.61
CA PRO A 89 24.83 5.78 -19.22
C PRO A 89 24.47 6.38 -17.85
N VAL A 90 25.40 6.25 -16.89
CA VAL A 90 25.17 6.67 -15.51
C VAL A 90 25.08 8.19 -15.44
N THR A 91 23.88 8.70 -15.19
CA THR A 91 23.62 10.13 -14.94
C THR A 91 23.31 10.35 -13.46
N LYS A 92 23.55 11.58 -12.97
CA LYS A 92 23.16 11.97 -11.60
C LYS A 92 21.67 11.73 -11.34
N CYS A 93 20.82 11.96 -12.34
CA CYS A 93 19.38 11.70 -12.25
C CYS A 93 19.05 10.21 -12.07
N LEU A 94 19.77 9.33 -12.79
CA LEU A 94 19.58 7.88 -12.66
C LEU A 94 20.03 7.38 -11.28
N LEU A 95 21.16 7.89 -10.76
CA LEU A 95 21.61 7.60 -9.40
C LEU A 95 20.58 8.04 -8.34
N LEU A 96 20.05 9.26 -8.44
CA LEU A 96 19.02 9.75 -7.50
C LEU A 96 17.74 8.91 -7.58
N LYS A 97 17.29 8.53 -8.79
CA LYS A 97 16.14 7.63 -8.97
C LYS A 97 16.38 6.27 -8.32
N LEU A 98 17.59 5.73 -8.41
CA LEU A 98 17.96 4.45 -7.82
C LEU A 98 17.95 4.49 -6.29
N ILE A 99 18.58 5.52 -5.72
CA ILE A 99 18.61 5.77 -4.27
C ILE A 99 17.18 5.93 -3.77
N SER A 100 16.41 6.85 -4.36
CA SER A 100 15.01 7.09 -3.98
C SER A 100 14.17 5.81 -4.01
N LYS A 101 14.27 4.99 -5.06
CA LYS A 101 13.55 3.70 -5.15
C LYS A 101 13.97 2.68 -4.08
N SER A 102 15.23 2.71 -3.65
CA SER A 102 15.73 1.79 -2.61
C SER A 102 15.26 2.18 -1.21
N TYR A 103 15.16 3.49 -0.94
CA TYR A 103 14.73 4.01 0.35
C TYR A 103 13.22 4.26 0.46
N HIS A 104 12.48 4.30 -0.66
CA HIS A 104 11.03 4.50 -0.67
C HIS A 104 10.27 3.49 0.22
N PRO A 105 10.53 2.16 0.15
CA PRO A 105 9.84 1.18 1.00
C PRO A 105 10.19 1.32 2.48
N LEU A 106 11.37 1.87 2.84
CA LEU A 106 11.71 2.13 4.24
C LEU A 106 10.78 3.14 4.88
N GLY A 107 10.21 4.05 4.08
CA GLY A 107 9.15 4.97 4.51
C GLY A 107 7.95 4.26 5.13
N LEU A 108 7.58 3.09 4.61
CA LEU A 108 6.47 2.29 5.13
C LEU A 108 6.75 1.72 6.53
N PHE A 109 8.02 1.50 6.88
CA PHE A 109 8.44 0.98 8.17
C PHE A 109 8.73 2.07 9.20
N VAL A 110 8.64 3.36 8.81
CA VAL A 110 8.91 4.49 9.70
C VAL A 110 8.04 4.46 10.96
N PRO A 111 6.71 4.23 10.91
CA PRO A 111 5.88 4.19 12.12
C PRO A 111 6.38 3.14 13.11
N VAL A 112 6.69 1.93 12.63
CA VAL A 112 7.23 0.84 13.46
C VAL A 112 8.58 1.23 14.05
N THR A 113 9.48 1.77 13.24
CA THR A 113 10.83 2.16 13.68
C THR A 113 10.79 3.28 14.71
N VAL A 114 9.89 4.25 14.55
CA VAL A 114 9.67 5.34 15.51
C VAL A 114 9.08 4.83 16.81
N THR A 115 8.06 3.97 16.76
CA THR A 115 7.48 3.34 17.96
C THR A 115 8.52 2.54 18.74
N VAL A 116 9.32 1.73 18.04
CA VAL A 116 10.42 0.96 18.67
C VAL A 116 11.43 1.89 19.33
N LYS A 117 11.81 3.01 18.68
CA LYS A 117 12.71 4.01 19.28
C LYS A 117 12.13 4.63 20.55
N ILE A 118 10.86 5.02 20.53
CA ILE A 118 10.17 5.60 21.70
C ILE A 118 10.17 4.58 22.85
N LEU A 119 9.79 3.33 22.57
CA LEU A 119 9.78 2.26 23.58
C LEU A 119 11.15 2.04 24.22
N PHE A 120 12.22 2.04 23.43
CA PHE A 120 13.58 1.96 23.96
C PHE A 120 13.91 3.18 24.82
N GLN A 121 13.60 4.40 24.38
CA GLN A 121 13.85 5.60 25.17
C GLN A 121 13.10 5.58 26.51
N ASP A 122 11.85 5.10 26.53
CA ASP A 122 11.05 5.00 27.76
C ASP A 122 11.60 3.94 28.73
N THR A 123 12.13 2.82 28.20
CA THR A 123 12.70 1.74 29.04
C THR A 123 14.11 2.03 29.56
N TYR A 124 14.92 2.82 28.84
CA TYR A 124 16.28 3.18 29.27
C TYR A 124 16.34 4.33 30.29
N VAL A 125 15.23 5.04 30.55
CA VAL A 125 15.16 6.16 31.52
C VAL A 125 14.67 5.69 32.90
N THR A 126 14.62 4.37 33.16
CA THR A 126 14.44 3.80 34.52
C THR A 126 15.78 3.39 35.11
#